data_AF-A0A947F8P3-F1
#
_entry.id   AF-A0A947F8P3-F1
#
_cell.length_a   1.000
_cell.length_b   1.000
_cell.length_c   1.000
_cell.angle_alpha   90.00
_cell.angle_beta   90.00
_cell.angle_gamma   90.00
#
_symmetry.space_group_name_H-M   'P 1'
#
loop_
_entity.id
_entity.type
_entity.pdbx_description
1 polymer ?
#
loop_
_entity_poly.entity_id
_entity_poly.type
_entity_poly.pdbx_seq_one_letter_code
_entity_poly.pdbx_strand_id
1 'polypeptide(L)'
;MKSKPYLPFVSKPGRYLGSEYNIVSQSEDSSSLHCALVFPDLYEIGMSNQGLQILYHILNTEPNVAAERCYCPDIDAEALMESQDIPIISLESGRPLKDFDIVGITLPHELCYTNILTILHRAQIPFQSVEGNDAHPLILGGGASVFNPEPVAEFFDALLLGDGEEAIIDIAQIVRQAKLSGLQKKELLILLSKIHGLYIPQHYSPEYDDKGRITVITNAPETPVSVRRRIVSNLNGIDHLKRPLVPNAKIIHD
;
A
#
# COMPACT_ATOMS: atom_id res chain seq x y z
N MET A 1 11.75 3.63 18.80
CA MET A 1 10.44 2.95 18.74
C MET A 1 9.45 3.75 19.57
N LYS A 2 8.39 4.32 18.97
CA LYS A 2 7.32 4.98 19.75
C LYS A 2 6.63 3.93 20.63
N SER A 3 6.23 4.30 21.85
CA SER A 3 5.53 3.38 22.74
C SER A 3 4.16 3.04 22.16
N LYS A 4 3.81 1.74 22.15
CA LYS A 4 2.49 1.24 21.74
C LYS A 4 1.74 0.86 23.04
N PRO A 5 0.91 1.75 23.61
CA PRO A 5 0.38 1.57 24.97
C PRO A 5 -0.60 0.41 25.10
N TYR A 6 -1.16 -0.08 23.99
CA TYR A 6 -2.11 -1.19 23.96
C TYR A 6 -1.46 -2.58 24.02
N LEU A 7 -0.13 -2.72 23.85
CA LEU A 7 0.53 -4.03 23.78
C LEU A 7 0.27 -4.96 24.99
N PRO A 8 0.25 -4.48 26.25
CA PRO A 8 -0.02 -5.36 27.40
C PRO A 8 -1.45 -5.90 27.45
N PHE A 9 -2.36 -5.36 26.65
CA PHE A 9 -3.80 -5.62 26.71
C PHE A 9 -4.33 -6.40 25.50
N VAL A 10 -3.47 -6.76 24.55
CA VAL A 10 -3.83 -7.55 23.36
C VAL A 10 -3.39 -9.01 23.50
N SER A 11 -4.10 -9.91 22.85
CA SER A 11 -3.89 -11.36 22.94
C SER A 11 -2.57 -11.82 22.34
N LYS A 12 -2.10 -11.16 21.27
CA LYS A 12 -0.84 -11.48 20.59
C LYS A 12 0.02 -10.22 20.37
N PRO A 13 0.74 -9.72 21.40
CA PRO A 13 1.54 -8.50 21.28
C PRO A 13 2.68 -8.61 20.26
N GLY A 14 3.17 -9.83 19.99
CA GLY A 14 4.23 -10.11 19.00
C GLY A 14 3.95 -9.57 17.60
N ARG A 15 2.67 -9.47 17.21
CA ARG A 15 2.22 -8.93 15.91
C ARG A 15 2.58 -7.46 15.69
N TYR A 16 2.80 -6.74 16.78
CA TYR A 16 2.87 -5.29 16.79
C TYR A 16 4.26 -4.78 17.22
N LEU A 17 5.24 -5.66 17.44
CA LEU A 17 6.56 -5.26 17.97
C LEU A 17 7.39 -4.48 16.96
N GLY A 18 7.48 -4.97 15.72
CA GLY A 18 8.28 -4.34 14.67
C GLY A 18 9.78 -4.34 14.89
N SER A 19 10.25 -5.35 15.61
CA SER A 19 11.67 -5.58 15.91
C SER A 19 12.18 -6.87 15.25
N GLU A 20 11.65 -7.21 14.06
CA GLU A 20 12.08 -8.39 13.31
C GLU A 20 13.59 -8.35 13.01
N TYR A 21 14.22 -9.53 12.92
CA TYR A 21 15.58 -9.60 12.41
C TYR A 21 15.61 -9.21 10.92
N ASN A 22 16.68 -8.56 10.48
CA ASN A 22 16.87 -7.99 9.13
C ASN A 22 15.93 -6.82 8.76
N ILE A 23 15.24 -6.21 9.72
CA ILE A 23 14.60 -4.91 9.53
C ILE A 23 15.60 -3.87 9.02
N VAL A 24 15.19 -3.07 8.04
CA VAL A 24 16.00 -1.95 7.54
C VAL A 24 15.78 -0.72 8.43
N SER A 25 16.88 -0.03 8.77
CA SER A 25 16.81 1.23 9.52
C SER A 25 16.08 2.28 8.69
N GLN A 26 15.10 2.92 9.29
CA GLN A 26 14.28 3.93 8.62
C GLN A 26 15.02 5.27 8.56
N SER A 27 14.89 5.97 7.44
CA SER A 27 15.40 7.33 7.29
C SER A 27 14.53 8.30 8.09
N GLU A 28 15.15 9.25 8.80
CA GLU A 28 14.44 10.39 9.40
C GLU A 28 14.45 11.63 8.48
N ASP A 29 15.12 11.53 7.32
CA ASP A 29 15.20 12.64 6.37
C ASP A 29 13.83 12.89 5.71
N SER A 30 13.36 14.13 5.82
CA SER A 30 12.10 14.59 5.21
C SER A 30 12.16 14.62 3.69
N SER A 31 13.36 14.68 3.10
CA SER A 31 13.58 14.61 1.65
C SER A 31 13.47 13.19 1.08
N SER A 32 13.52 12.18 1.95
CA SER A 32 13.28 10.79 1.58
C SER A 32 11.79 10.56 1.28
N LEU A 33 11.52 9.62 0.37
CA LEU A 33 10.18 9.11 0.12
C LEU A 33 9.85 8.05 1.18
N HIS A 34 8.77 8.25 1.91
CA HIS A 34 8.27 7.32 2.92
C HIS A 34 7.10 6.53 2.35
N CYS A 35 7.26 5.21 2.28
CA CYS A 35 6.26 4.28 1.77
C CYS A 35 5.78 3.33 2.87
N ALA A 36 4.47 3.20 3.05
CA ALA A 36 3.89 2.15 3.88
C ALA A 36 3.37 1.03 2.98
N LEU A 37 3.92 -0.18 3.14
CA LEU A 37 3.47 -1.40 2.50
C LEU A 37 2.49 -2.12 3.43
N VAL A 38 1.23 -2.10 3.05
CA VAL A 38 0.11 -2.56 3.86
C VAL A 38 -0.39 -3.90 3.34
N PHE A 39 -0.53 -4.85 4.25
CA PHE A 39 -1.26 -6.08 3.99
C PHE A 39 -2.60 -6.03 4.75
N PRO A 40 -3.75 -6.18 4.08
CA PRO A 40 -5.08 -5.99 4.69
C PRO A 40 -5.55 -7.22 5.46
N ASP A 41 -4.66 -7.78 6.28
CA ASP A 41 -4.93 -8.91 7.16
C ASP A 41 -3.93 -8.90 8.32
N LEU A 42 -4.08 -9.86 9.23
CA LEU A 42 -3.24 -10.04 10.39
C LEU A 42 -1.76 -10.23 10.00
N TYR A 43 -0.88 -9.80 10.90
CA TYR A 43 0.56 -9.92 10.78
C TYR A 43 1.03 -11.33 10.37
N GLU A 44 0.53 -12.41 10.99
CA GLU A 44 0.96 -13.77 10.66
C GLU A 44 0.64 -14.19 9.22
N ILE A 45 -0.42 -13.63 8.64
CA ILE A 45 -0.83 -13.88 7.26
C ILE A 45 0.00 -12.99 6.32
N GLY A 46 0.08 -11.69 6.61
CA GLY A 46 0.81 -10.74 5.77
C GLY A 46 2.33 -10.98 5.75
N MET A 47 2.93 -11.42 6.85
CA MET A 47 4.34 -11.84 6.88
C MET A 47 4.62 -13.04 5.99
N SER A 48 3.63 -13.91 5.76
CA SER A 48 3.74 -15.05 4.84
C SER A 48 3.62 -14.63 3.38
N ASN A 49 3.36 -13.35 3.08
CA ASN A 49 3.24 -12.84 1.72
C ASN A 49 4.63 -12.50 1.14
N GLN A 50 5.11 -13.35 0.24
CA GLN A 50 6.40 -13.12 -0.42
C GLN A 50 6.43 -11.82 -1.22
N GLY A 51 5.38 -11.50 -1.98
CA GLY A 51 5.31 -10.25 -2.76
C GLY A 51 5.54 -9.00 -1.91
N LEU A 52 4.96 -8.94 -0.72
CA LEU A 52 5.16 -7.84 0.24
C LEU A 52 6.62 -7.75 0.70
N GLN A 53 7.26 -8.88 1.03
CA GLN A 53 8.67 -8.92 1.42
C GLN A 53 9.58 -8.46 0.27
N ILE A 54 9.27 -8.89 -0.95
CA ILE A 54 9.97 -8.53 -2.17
C ILE A 54 9.94 -7.02 -2.38
N LEU A 55 8.74 -6.42 -2.35
CA LEU A 55 8.55 -4.97 -2.50
C LEU A 55 9.23 -4.18 -1.37
N TYR A 56 9.17 -4.69 -0.13
CA TYR A 56 9.85 -4.10 1.02
C TYR A 56 11.36 -4.02 0.81
N HIS A 57 11.98 -5.11 0.34
CA HIS A 57 13.43 -5.12 0.07
C HIS A 57 13.79 -4.23 -1.10
N ILE A 58 13.04 -4.27 -2.20
CA ILE A 58 13.30 -3.43 -3.39
C ILE A 58 13.30 -1.96 -3.00
N LEU A 59 12.21 -1.48 -2.35
CA LEU A 59 12.11 -0.08 -1.97
C LEU A 59 13.19 0.34 -0.97
N ASN A 60 13.54 -0.50 -0.01
CA ASN A 60 14.60 -0.18 0.96
C ASN A 60 16.03 -0.30 0.40
N THR A 61 16.21 -0.82 -0.82
CA THR A 61 17.48 -0.71 -1.56
C THR A 61 17.58 0.57 -2.39
N GLU A 62 16.46 1.23 -2.67
CA GLU A 62 16.44 2.46 -3.45
C GLU A 62 16.97 3.66 -2.62
N PRO A 63 17.92 4.45 -3.14
CA PRO A 63 18.43 5.61 -2.43
C PRO A 63 17.33 6.64 -2.12
N ASN A 64 17.30 7.11 -0.86
CA ASN A 64 16.32 8.10 -0.38
C ASN A 64 14.87 7.60 -0.40
N VAL A 65 14.66 6.29 -0.30
CA VAL A 65 13.35 5.66 -0.10
C VAL A 65 13.40 4.88 1.20
N ALA A 66 12.35 4.98 2.00
CA ALA A 66 12.17 4.25 3.24
C ALA A 66 10.82 3.54 3.18
N ALA A 67 10.84 2.20 3.17
CA ALA A 67 9.62 1.41 3.20
C ALA A 67 9.42 0.74 4.56
N GLU A 68 8.21 0.90 5.09
CA GLU A 68 7.74 0.34 6.34
C GLU A 68 6.53 -0.54 6.09
N ARG A 69 6.26 -1.49 6.97
CA ARG A 69 5.12 -2.41 6.86
C ARG A 69 3.98 -1.99 7.78
N CYS A 70 2.76 -2.31 7.38
CA CYS A 70 1.59 -2.19 8.24
C CYS A 70 0.63 -3.36 7.97
N TYR A 71 -0.14 -3.74 8.99
CA TYR A 71 -1.07 -4.87 8.94
C TYR A 71 -2.39 -4.44 9.56
N CYS A 72 -3.48 -5.10 9.16
CA CYS A 72 -4.77 -4.88 9.82
C CYS A 72 -4.66 -5.29 11.29
N PRO A 73 -5.10 -4.46 12.26
CA PRO A 73 -5.17 -4.87 13.65
C PRO A 73 -6.17 -6.03 13.80
N ASP A 74 -5.91 -6.92 14.76
CA ASP A 74 -6.93 -7.89 15.18
C ASP A 74 -8.02 -7.18 16.01
N ILE A 75 -9.16 -7.84 16.19
CA ILE A 75 -10.38 -7.26 16.80
C ILE A 75 -10.14 -6.67 18.20
N ASP A 76 -9.24 -7.26 18.99
CA ASP A 76 -8.92 -6.80 20.34
C ASP A 76 -8.04 -5.54 20.33
N ALA A 77 -7.05 -5.51 19.44
CA ALA A 77 -6.21 -4.35 19.23
C ALA A 77 -6.99 -3.19 18.60
N GLU A 78 -7.84 -3.47 17.61
CA GLU A 78 -8.70 -2.46 16.97
C GLU A 78 -9.61 -1.79 18.01
N ALA A 79 -10.29 -2.57 18.86
CA ALA A 79 -11.15 -2.03 19.91
C ALA A 79 -10.39 -1.15 20.92
N LEU A 80 -9.16 -1.54 21.28
CA LEU A 80 -8.31 -0.73 22.17
C LEU A 80 -7.87 0.57 21.48
N MET A 81 -7.44 0.48 20.23
CA MET A 81 -7.05 1.63 19.41
C MET A 81 -8.22 2.61 19.27
N GLU A 82 -9.42 2.12 19.02
CA GLU A 82 -10.66 2.90 18.97
C GLU A 82 -10.91 3.62 20.30
N SER A 83 -10.92 2.88 21.41
CA SER A 83 -11.21 3.44 22.75
C SER A 83 -10.21 4.49 23.24
N GLN A 84 -8.99 4.48 22.69
CA GLN A 84 -7.87 5.34 23.08
C GLN A 84 -7.49 6.37 22.01
N ASP A 85 -8.26 6.45 20.91
CA ASP A 85 -7.98 7.31 19.75
C ASP A 85 -6.55 7.17 19.21
N ILE A 86 -6.06 5.92 19.12
CA ILE A 86 -4.71 5.62 18.63
C ILE A 86 -4.78 5.32 17.14
N PRO A 87 -4.20 6.16 16.27
CA PRO A 87 -4.23 5.91 14.83
C PRO A 87 -3.46 4.62 14.49
N ILE A 88 -3.79 4.03 13.34
CA ILE A 88 -2.96 2.95 12.81
C ILE A 88 -1.60 3.48 12.38
N ILE A 89 -0.56 2.73 12.74
CA ILE A 89 0.84 3.11 12.60
C ILE A 89 1.61 2.00 11.88
N SER A 90 2.73 2.38 11.26
CA SER A 90 3.70 1.44 10.73
C SER A 90 4.30 0.56 11.84
N LEU A 91 4.79 -0.59 11.44
CA LEU A 91 5.33 -1.58 12.34
C LEU A 91 6.69 -1.15 12.89
N GLU A 92 7.58 -0.66 12.01
CA GLU A 92 8.99 -0.33 12.26
C GLU A 92 9.18 0.93 13.11
N SER A 93 8.76 2.10 12.60
CA SER A 93 8.96 3.38 13.28
C SER A 93 7.78 3.79 14.17
N GLY A 94 6.58 3.24 13.90
CA GLY A 94 5.34 3.70 14.53
C GLY A 94 4.85 5.03 13.94
N ARG A 95 5.15 5.31 12.67
CA ARG A 95 4.63 6.48 11.94
C ARG A 95 3.15 6.26 11.60
N PRO A 96 2.25 7.21 11.86
CA PRO A 96 0.86 7.15 11.39
C PRO A 96 0.77 7.00 9.87
N LEU A 97 -0.14 6.18 9.36
CA LEU A 97 -0.24 5.93 7.92
C LEU A 97 -0.54 7.19 7.09
N LYS A 98 -1.29 8.15 7.64
CA LYS A 98 -1.55 9.44 6.98
C LYS A 98 -0.31 10.32 6.78
N ASP A 99 0.80 10.04 7.47
CA ASP A 99 2.04 10.81 7.40
C ASP A 99 3.07 10.19 6.41
N PHE A 100 2.66 9.21 5.61
CA PHE A 100 3.46 8.63 4.52
C PHE A 100 3.21 9.38 3.21
N ASP A 101 4.14 9.25 2.26
CA ASP A 101 3.96 9.76 0.90
C ASP A 101 3.16 8.77 0.04
N ILE A 102 3.37 7.46 0.26
CA ILE A 102 2.64 6.37 -0.40
C ILE A 102 2.13 5.39 0.64
N VAL A 103 0.86 4.99 0.52
CA VAL A 103 0.29 3.83 1.22
C VAL A 103 -0.07 2.80 0.16
N GLY A 104 0.78 1.76 0.03
CA GLY A 104 0.63 0.66 -0.91
C GLY A 104 -0.10 -0.52 -0.26
N ILE A 105 -1.34 -0.79 -0.64
CA ILE A 105 -2.17 -1.84 -0.07
C ILE A 105 -2.20 -3.05 -1.02
N THR A 106 -1.88 -4.23 -0.48
CA THR A 106 -2.01 -5.48 -1.23
C THR A 106 -3.48 -5.90 -1.32
N LEU A 107 -3.97 -6.32 -2.49
CA LEU A 107 -5.30 -6.90 -2.70
C LEU A 107 -5.14 -8.40 -3.02
N PRO A 108 -5.04 -9.26 -1.98
CA PRO A 108 -4.77 -10.68 -2.18
C PRO A 108 -6.02 -11.45 -2.68
N HIS A 109 -7.20 -11.08 -2.18
CA HIS A 109 -8.51 -11.66 -2.49
C HIS A 109 -9.62 -10.75 -1.94
N GLU A 110 -10.86 -10.96 -2.39
CA GLU A 110 -12.00 -10.07 -2.14
C GLU A 110 -12.47 -10.07 -0.68
N LEU A 111 -12.20 -11.14 0.09
CA LEU A 111 -12.58 -11.21 1.51
C LEU A 111 -11.82 -10.22 2.38
N CYS A 112 -10.69 -9.67 1.90
CA CYS A 112 -9.93 -8.66 2.63
C CYS A 112 -10.44 -7.21 2.39
N TYR A 113 -11.44 -6.99 1.52
CA TYR A 113 -11.84 -5.62 1.16
C TYR A 113 -12.37 -4.82 2.35
N THR A 114 -13.07 -5.46 3.30
CA THR A 114 -13.53 -4.77 4.51
C THR A 114 -12.37 -4.35 5.41
N ASN A 115 -11.28 -5.12 5.44
CA ASN A 115 -10.09 -4.77 6.22
C ASN A 115 -9.38 -3.55 5.64
N ILE A 116 -9.45 -3.32 4.32
CA ILE A 116 -8.97 -2.09 3.69
C ILE A 116 -9.71 -0.88 4.27
N LEU A 117 -11.05 -0.99 4.41
CA LEU A 117 -11.86 0.08 5.01
C LEU A 117 -11.51 0.30 6.48
N THR A 118 -11.31 -0.76 7.25
CA THR A 118 -10.82 -0.67 8.64
C THR A 118 -9.49 0.09 8.70
N ILE A 119 -8.53 -0.24 7.82
CA ILE A 119 -7.22 0.42 7.78
C ILE A 119 -7.36 1.91 7.43
N LEU A 120 -8.10 2.26 6.38
CA LEU A 120 -8.30 3.66 5.98
C LEU A 120 -8.98 4.46 7.10
N HIS A 121 -10.00 3.87 7.74
CA HIS A 121 -10.71 4.47 8.85
C HIS A 121 -9.76 4.78 10.03
N ARG A 122 -9.00 3.78 10.48
CA ARG A 122 -8.04 3.94 11.58
C ARG A 122 -6.82 4.79 11.20
N ALA A 123 -6.51 4.92 9.91
CA ALA A 123 -5.50 5.82 9.40
C ALA A 123 -5.96 7.28 9.35
N GLN A 124 -7.27 7.53 9.51
CA GLN A 124 -7.89 8.83 9.29
C GLN A 124 -7.64 9.34 7.85
N ILE A 125 -7.68 8.42 6.89
CA ILE A 125 -7.59 8.69 5.46
C ILE A 125 -9.01 8.59 4.88
N PRO A 126 -9.47 9.53 4.03
CA PRO A 126 -10.76 9.44 3.36
C PRO A 126 -10.93 8.10 2.65
N PHE A 127 -12.14 7.55 2.66
CA PHE A 127 -12.39 6.30 1.97
C PHE A 127 -12.27 6.48 0.47
N GLN A 128 -12.96 7.47 -0.09
CA GLN A 128 -12.91 7.70 -1.53
C GLN A 128 -11.67 8.50 -1.90
N SER A 129 -10.94 8.05 -2.92
CA SER A 129 -9.71 8.70 -3.36
C SER A 129 -9.95 10.14 -3.84
N VAL A 130 -11.14 10.42 -4.36
CA VAL A 130 -11.59 11.76 -4.79
C VAL A 130 -11.81 12.75 -3.63
N GLU A 131 -11.99 12.25 -2.40
CA GLU A 131 -12.10 13.09 -1.19
C GLU A 131 -10.72 13.45 -0.61
N GLY A 132 -9.67 12.73 -1.04
CA GLY A 132 -8.29 13.01 -0.68
C GLY A 132 -7.76 14.30 -1.31
N ASN A 133 -6.78 14.93 -0.66
CA ASN A 133 -6.09 16.12 -1.16
C ASN A 133 -4.56 15.93 -1.04
N ASP A 134 -3.78 16.96 -1.39
CA ASP A 134 -2.31 16.92 -1.39
C ASP A 134 -1.68 16.69 0.00
N ALA A 135 -2.45 16.78 1.09
CA ALA A 135 -1.99 16.45 2.44
C ALA A 135 -2.14 14.96 2.80
N HIS A 136 -2.82 14.17 1.96
CA HIS A 136 -3.00 12.74 2.16
C HIS A 136 -2.01 11.94 1.30
N PRO A 137 -1.61 10.72 1.73
CA PRO A 137 -0.78 9.84 0.92
C PRO A 137 -1.43 9.50 -0.43
N LEU A 138 -0.59 9.08 -1.37
CA LEU A 138 -1.04 8.34 -2.55
C LEU A 138 -1.45 6.92 -2.13
N ILE A 139 -2.70 6.55 -2.35
CA ILE A 139 -3.24 5.21 -2.07
C ILE A 139 -3.06 4.35 -3.32
N LEU A 140 -2.05 3.49 -3.27
CA LEU A 140 -1.69 2.56 -4.34
C LEU A 140 -2.20 1.16 -4.00
N GLY A 141 -2.85 0.47 -4.93
CA GLY A 141 -3.21 -0.94 -4.77
C GLY A 141 -2.47 -1.83 -5.75
N GLY A 142 -2.23 -3.08 -5.36
CA GLY A 142 -1.58 -4.10 -6.20
C GLY A 142 -1.91 -5.49 -5.69
N GLY A 143 -1.69 -6.54 -6.50
CA GLY A 143 -1.96 -7.92 -6.12
C GLY A 143 -2.96 -8.61 -7.03
N ALA A 144 -3.28 -9.87 -6.72
CA ALA A 144 -4.01 -10.76 -7.62
C ALA A 144 -5.43 -10.29 -7.94
N SER A 145 -6.14 -9.64 -7.00
CA SER A 145 -7.52 -9.19 -7.26
C SER A 145 -7.61 -7.95 -8.14
N VAL A 146 -6.50 -7.25 -8.39
CA VAL A 146 -6.51 -6.00 -9.17
C VAL A 146 -6.86 -6.22 -10.66
N PHE A 147 -6.89 -7.47 -11.14
CA PHE A 147 -7.39 -7.77 -12.48
C PHE A 147 -8.88 -7.44 -12.68
N ASN A 148 -9.64 -7.28 -11.59
CA ASN A 148 -11.01 -6.77 -11.60
C ASN A 148 -11.09 -5.57 -10.63
N PRO A 149 -10.59 -4.37 -11.02
CA PRO A 149 -10.38 -3.27 -10.08
C PRO A 149 -11.66 -2.54 -9.68
N GLU A 150 -12.67 -2.49 -10.54
CA GLU A 150 -13.87 -1.67 -10.40
C GLU A 150 -14.63 -1.80 -9.05
N PRO A 151 -14.78 -2.99 -8.44
CA PRO A 151 -15.45 -3.12 -7.15
C PRO A 151 -14.82 -2.34 -5.99
N VAL A 152 -13.55 -1.96 -6.12
CA VAL A 152 -12.79 -1.23 -5.10
C VAL A 152 -12.11 0.03 -5.64
N ALA A 153 -12.31 0.36 -6.92
CA ALA A 153 -11.55 1.39 -7.62
C ALA A 153 -11.68 2.77 -6.95
N GLU A 154 -12.85 3.09 -6.40
CA GLU A 154 -13.12 4.36 -5.72
C GLU A 154 -12.24 4.60 -4.49
N PHE A 155 -11.67 3.55 -3.88
CA PHE A 155 -10.81 3.66 -2.69
C PHE A 155 -9.33 3.91 -3.01
N PHE A 156 -8.95 3.81 -4.29
CA PHE A 156 -7.55 3.88 -4.72
C PHE A 156 -7.30 5.07 -5.63
N ASP A 157 -6.12 5.66 -5.51
CA ASP A 157 -5.61 6.66 -6.45
C ASP A 157 -5.02 5.99 -7.69
N ALA A 158 -4.33 4.87 -7.47
CA ALA A 158 -3.71 4.07 -8.52
C ALA A 158 -3.78 2.58 -8.18
N LEU A 159 -3.92 1.75 -9.20
CA LEU A 159 -3.99 0.31 -9.12
C LEU A 159 -3.00 -0.29 -10.12
N LEU A 160 -2.05 -1.08 -9.63
CA LEU A 160 -1.07 -1.76 -10.46
C LEU A 160 -1.58 -3.14 -10.88
N LEU A 161 -1.72 -3.33 -12.18
CA LEU A 161 -2.05 -4.60 -12.83
C LEU A 161 -0.76 -5.32 -13.22
N GLY A 162 -0.54 -6.50 -12.63
CA GLY A 162 0.59 -7.37 -12.93
C GLY A 162 1.76 -7.20 -11.95
N ASP A 163 2.96 -7.47 -12.43
CA ASP A 163 4.17 -7.57 -11.61
C ASP A 163 4.66 -6.20 -11.14
N GLY A 164 5.01 -6.10 -9.85
CA GLY A 164 5.30 -4.83 -9.18
C GLY A 164 6.76 -4.55 -8.89
N GLU A 165 7.62 -5.53 -9.07
CA GLU A 165 9.04 -5.48 -8.73
C GLU A 165 9.76 -4.33 -9.44
N GLU A 166 9.48 -4.13 -10.73
CA GLU A 166 10.02 -2.98 -11.47
C GLU A 166 9.13 -1.74 -11.38
N ALA A 167 7.81 -1.92 -11.39
CA ALA A 167 6.87 -0.79 -11.39
C ALA A 167 6.96 0.04 -10.12
N ILE A 168 7.22 -0.58 -8.97
CA ILE A 168 7.31 0.13 -7.69
C ILE A 168 8.49 1.11 -7.67
N ILE A 169 9.58 0.81 -8.39
CA ILE A 169 10.73 1.70 -8.52
C ILE A 169 10.35 2.91 -9.38
N ASP A 170 9.71 2.69 -10.54
CA ASP A 170 9.23 3.76 -11.42
C ASP A 170 8.27 4.70 -10.67
N ILE A 171 7.32 4.13 -9.92
CA ILE A 171 6.36 4.87 -9.10
C ILE A 171 7.11 5.68 -8.02
N ALA A 172 8.00 5.05 -7.26
CA ALA A 172 8.74 5.72 -6.19
C ALA A 172 9.55 6.92 -6.72
N GLN A 173 10.22 6.76 -7.87
CA GLN A 173 10.98 7.84 -8.48
C GLN A 173 10.09 9.02 -8.89
N ILE A 174 8.94 8.76 -9.53
CA ILE A 174 8.01 9.82 -9.95
C ILE A 174 7.39 10.52 -8.73
N VAL A 175 6.90 9.77 -7.74
CA VAL A 175 6.30 10.37 -6.53
C VAL A 175 7.32 11.17 -5.74
N ARG A 176 8.56 10.68 -5.63
CA ARG A 176 9.64 11.43 -4.97
C ARG A 176 9.96 12.73 -5.70
N GLN A 177 10.04 12.72 -7.03
CA GLN A 177 10.26 13.96 -7.78
C GLN A 177 9.09 14.94 -7.61
N ALA A 178 7.85 14.45 -7.67
CA ALA A 178 6.66 15.24 -7.44
C ALA A 178 6.65 15.89 -6.05
N LYS A 179 7.03 15.13 -5.00
CA LYS A 179 7.20 15.65 -3.64
C LYS A 179 8.21 16.79 -3.58
N LEU A 180 9.38 16.61 -4.19
CA LEU A 180 10.45 17.62 -4.18
C LEU A 180 10.09 18.89 -4.97
N SER A 181 9.26 18.77 -6.01
CA SER A 181 8.79 19.93 -6.79
C SER A 181 7.49 20.55 -6.27
N GLY A 182 6.84 19.96 -5.27
CA GLY A 182 5.53 20.39 -4.79
C GLY A 182 4.42 20.22 -5.83
N LEU A 183 4.52 19.18 -6.67
CA LEU A 183 3.53 18.87 -7.71
C LEU A 183 2.20 18.44 -7.07
N GLN A 184 1.07 18.92 -7.60
CA GLN A 184 -0.23 18.55 -7.05
C GLN A 184 -0.57 17.09 -7.38
N LYS A 185 -1.35 16.44 -6.50
CA LYS A 185 -1.75 15.04 -6.64
C LYS A 185 -2.42 14.77 -7.98
N LYS A 186 -3.29 15.67 -8.44
CA LYS A 186 -3.97 15.54 -9.75
C LYS A 186 -2.98 15.47 -10.93
N GLU A 187 -1.92 16.27 -10.90
CA GLU A 187 -0.88 16.27 -11.94
C GLU A 187 0.00 15.02 -11.82
N LEU A 188 0.30 14.59 -10.59
CA LEU A 188 1.00 13.33 -10.32
C LEU A 188 0.23 12.13 -10.91
N LEU A 189 -1.10 12.05 -10.76
CA LEU A 189 -1.91 10.96 -11.32
C LEU A 189 -1.82 10.87 -12.85
N ILE A 190 -1.71 12.01 -13.54
CA ILE A 190 -1.48 12.06 -15.00
C ILE A 190 -0.11 11.46 -15.34
N LEU A 191 0.94 11.78 -14.58
CA LEU A 191 2.27 11.20 -14.79
C LEU A 191 2.26 9.69 -14.53
N LEU A 192 1.62 9.23 -13.45
CA LEU A 192 1.51 7.82 -13.10
C LEU A 192 0.72 7.01 -14.14
N SER A 193 -0.31 7.60 -14.76
CA SER A 193 -1.08 6.95 -15.83
C SER A 193 -0.26 6.53 -17.05
N LYS A 194 0.96 7.06 -17.19
CA LYS A 194 1.89 6.73 -18.27
C LYS A 194 2.77 5.52 -17.95
N ILE A 195 2.77 5.05 -16.69
CA ILE A 195 3.50 3.84 -16.30
C ILE A 195 2.71 2.60 -16.77
N HIS A 196 3.40 1.69 -17.45
CA HIS A 196 2.79 0.45 -17.90
C HIS A 196 2.28 -0.40 -16.71
N GLY A 197 1.02 -0.80 -16.77
CA GLY A 197 0.34 -1.55 -15.71
C GLY A 197 -0.43 -0.68 -14.72
N LEU A 198 -0.30 0.65 -14.72
CA LEU A 198 -1.04 1.50 -13.80
C LEU A 198 -2.41 1.88 -14.36
N TYR A 199 -3.44 1.54 -13.59
CA TYR A 199 -4.81 1.99 -13.75
C TYR A 199 -5.10 3.10 -12.73
N ILE A 200 -5.55 4.26 -13.21
CA ILE A 200 -5.92 5.41 -12.37
C ILE A 200 -7.44 5.52 -12.37
N PRO A 201 -8.16 5.03 -11.33
CA PRO A 201 -9.62 4.98 -11.31
C PRO A 201 -10.31 6.27 -11.73
N GLN A 202 -9.83 7.41 -11.24
CA GLN A 202 -10.42 8.73 -11.52
C GLN A 202 -10.34 9.15 -13.00
N HIS A 203 -9.54 8.46 -13.81
CA HIS A 203 -9.43 8.71 -15.24
C HIS A 203 -10.39 7.85 -16.06
N TYR A 204 -11.22 7.02 -15.42
CA TYR A 204 -12.19 6.17 -16.09
C TYR A 204 -13.58 6.39 -15.51
N SER A 205 -14.60 6.25 -16.36
CA SER A 205 -16.01 6.41 -15.96
C SER A 205 -16.80 5.21 -16.49
N PRO A 206 -17.14 4.23 -15.63
CA PRO A 206 -17.97 3.09 -15.99
C PRO A 206 -19.46 3.51 -16.09
N GLU A 207 -20.14 3.04 -17.13
CA GLU A 207 -21.59 3.14 -17.30
C GLU A 207 -22.25 1.79 -17.02
N TYR A 208 -23.31 1.81 -16.21
CA TYR A 208 -24.01 0.60 -15.76
C TYR A 208 -25.41 0.49 -16.38
N ASP A 209 -25.83 -0.74 -16.71
CA ASP A 209 -27.23 -1.02 -17.05
C ASP A 209 -28.13 -1.09 -15.80
N ASP A 210 -29.45 -1.22 -16.01
CA ASP A 210 -30.44 -1.36 -14.93
C ASP A 210 -30.21 -2.58 -14.02
N LYS A 211 -29.32 -3.50 -14.41
CA LYS A 211 -28.94 -4.70 -13.64
C LYS A 211 -27.58 -4.53 -12.94
N GLY A 212 -26.97 -3.34 -13.00
CA GLY A 212 -25.68 -3.05 -12.40
C GLY A 212 -24.48 -3.65 -13.13
N ARG A 213 -24.63 -4.02 -14.41
CA ARG A 213 -23.51 -4.55 -15.22
C ARG A 213 -22.83 -3.42 -15.97
N ILE A 214 -21.50 -3.44 -16.02
CA ILE A 214 -20.73 -2.49 -16.81
C ILE A 214 -21.03 -2.72 -18.30
N THR A 215 -21.43 -1.66 -18.98
CA THR A 215 -21.73 -1.64 -20.42
C THR A 215 -20.62 -0.98 -21.21
N VAL A 216 -20.07 0.12 -20.68
CA VAL A 216 -19.01 0.92 -21.29
C VAL A 216 -18.09 1.43 -20.19
N ILE A 217 -16.80 1.53 -20.46
CA ILE A 217 -15.85 2.29 -19.65
C ILE A 217 -15.25 3.35 -20.56
N THR A 218 -15.47 4.63 -20.23
CA THR A 218 -14.87 5.75 -20.95
C THR A 218 -13.63 6.23 -20.21
N ASN A 219 -12.59 6.65 -20.93
CA ASN A 219 -11.36 7.16 -20.35
C ASN A 219 -11.23 8.68 -20.55
N ALA A 220 -10.55 9.35 -19.63
CA ALA A 220 -10.18 10.74 -19.74
C ALA A 220 -9.19 10.97 -20.91
N PRO A 221 -9.13 12.19 -21.47
CA PRO A 221 -8.10 12.56 -22.43
C PRO A 221 -6.70 12.22 -21.92
N GLU A 222 -5.81 11.81 -22.83
CA GLU A 222 -4.41 11.44 -22.53
C GLU A 222 -4.20 10.20 -21.65
N THR A 223 -5.28 9.52 -21.22
CA THR A 223 -5.22 8.22 -20.53
C THR A 223 -5.36 7.07 -21.54
N PRO A 224 -4.66 5.94 -21.37
CA PRO A 224 -4.85 4.78 -22.23
C PRO A 224 -6.31 4.27 -22.22
N VAL A 225 -6.80 3.82 -23.38
CA VAL A 225 -8.14 3.19 -23.48
C VAL A 225 -8.19 1.87 -22.71
N SER A 226 -7.06 1.18 -22.62
CA SER A 226 -6.92 -0.09 -21.88
C SER A 226 -5.56 -0.15 -21.21
N VAL A 227 -5.53 -0.58 -19.95
CA VAL A 227 -4.28 -0.83 -19.22
C VAL A 227 -3.84 -2.27 -19.44
N ARG A 228 -2.62 -2.46 -19.94
CA ARG A 228 -2.02 -3.78 -20.08
C ARG A 228 -1.25 -4.13 -18.81
N ARG A 229 -1.46 -5.35 -18.33
CA ARG A 229 -0.72 -5.86 -17.16
C ARG A 229 0.79 -5.83 -17.43
N ARG A 230 1.57 -5.42 -16.43
CA ARG A 230 3.03 -5.54 -16.47
C ARG A 230 3.43 -6.99 -16.20
N ILE A 231 4.45 -7.46 -16.91
CA ILE A 231 5.01 -8.80 -16.73
C ILE A 231 6.53 -8.62 -16.66
N VAL A 232 7.13 -9.04 -15.56
CA VAL A 232 8.58 -9.05 -15.39
C VAL A 232 9.15 -10.19 -16.22
N SER A 233 10.10 -9.84 -17.09
CA SER A 233 10.63 -10.77 -18.08
C SER A 233 11.64 -11.77 -17.49
N ASN A 234 12.24 -11.44 -16.33
CA ASN A 234 13.31 -12.23 -15.71
C ASN A 234 13.17 -12.29 -14.18
N LEU A 235 12.64 -13.42 -13.68
CA LEU A 235 12.47 -13.69 -12.26
C LEU A 235 13.77 -14.09 -11.55
N ASN A 236 14.81 -14.50 -12.29
CA ASN A 236 16.04 -15.08 -11.74
C ASN A 236 17.11 -14.05 -11.34
N GLY A 237 16.92 -12.78 -11.73
CA GLY A 237 17.92 -11.72 -11.53
C GLY A 237 17.83 -10.96 -10.21
N ILE A 238 16.89 -11.31 -9.32
CA ILE A 238 16.50 -10.43 -8.23
C ILE A 238 17.10 -10.93 -6.91
N ASP A 239 18.02 -10.14 -6.34
CA ASP A 239 18.86 -10.47 -5.16
C ASP A 239 18.17 -10.27 -3.79
N HIS A 240 16.90 -9.88 -3.84
CA HIS A 240 16.03 -9.41 -2.77
C HIS A 240 15.68 -10.39 -1.63
N LEU A 241 16.08 -11.67 -1.69
CA LEU A 241 15.77 -12.65 -0.63
C LEU A 241 17.00 -13.13 0.16
N LYS A 242 18.17 -12.48 0.00
CA LYS A 242 19.40 -12.87 0.72
C LYS A 242 19.33 -12.64 2.24
N ARG A 243 18.46 -11.72 2.69
CA ARG A 243 18.30 -11.35 4.11
C ARG A 243 16.80 -11.25 4.44
N PRO A 244 16.06 -12.37 4.47
CA PRO A 244 14.63 -12.34 4.72
C PRO A 244 14.34 -11.81 6.12
N LEU A 245 13.19 -11.15 6.27
CA LEU A 245 12.71 -10.71 7.59
C LEU A 245 12.40 -11.94 8.44
N VAL A 246 12.88 -11.98 9.68
CA VAL A 246 12.56 -13.08 10.61
C VAL A 246 11.41 -12.64 11.53
N PRO A 247 10.25 -13.32 11.47
CA PRO A 247 9.07 -12.91 12.23
C PRO A 247 9.25 -12.96 13.75
N ASN A 248 8.55 -12.06 14.46
CA ASN A 248 8.49 -12.04 15.92
C ASN A 248 7.40 -12.97 16.49
N ALA A 249 6.56 -13.53 15.64
CA ALA A 249 5.47 -14.43 16.00
C ALA A 249 5.34 -15.54 14.95
N LYS A 250 4.74 -16.68 15.33
CA LYS A 250 4.49 -17.78 14.41
C LYS A 250 3.62 -17.33 13.24
N ILE A 251 4.13 -17.48 12.01
CA ILE A 251 3.43 -17.15 10.77
C ILE A 251 2.67 -18.37 10.22
N ILE A 252 1.80 -18.15 9.22
CA ILE A 252 0.98 -19.22 8.64
C ILE A 252 1.79 -20.15 7.73
N HIS A 253 2.70 -19.58 6.93
CA HIS A 253 3.60 -20.33 6.04
C HIS A 253 5.03 -19.80 6.19
N ASP A 254 5.98 -20.72 6.46
CA ASP A 254 7.42 -20.45 6.47
C ASP A 254 8.05 -20.59 5.07
#